data_AF-A0A936H336-F1
#
_entry.id   AF-A0A936H336-F1
#
_cell.length_a   1.000
_cell.length_b   1.000
_cell.length_c   1.000
_cell.angle_alpha   90.00
_cell.angle_beta   90.00
_cell.angle_gamma   90.00
#
_symmetry.space_group_name_H-M   'P 1'
#
loop_
_entity.id
_entity.type
_entity.pdbx_description
1 polymer ?
#
loop_
_entity_poly.entity_id
_entity_poly.type
_entity_poly.pdbx_seq_one_letter_code
_entity_poly.pdbx_strand_id
1 'polypeptide(L)'
;MTTRSYMNGTIRPTLPGILLLAALSMSACENRPFQNRDQQKEDFGRFYSRFHEDSVFQLERIVFPLEGLPDNALSRGVNPQEFRWEKETWKTHRPIDFSEGAFEQELASFGEDLIIERIVHQSGDYAMLRRFSRMNGKWTLIYYGPELVAKKSNFNKFFPPAGSAVRTRGCRLPVNGKAGRIQSRAVFPYSLR
;
A
#
# COMPACT_ATOMS: atom_id res chain seq x y z
N MET A 1 63.64 26.32 -72.26
CA MET A 1 62.62 26.76 -73.23
C MET A 1 61.48 27.42 -72.47
N THR A 2 61.19 28.66 -72.85
CA THR A 2 59.90 29.39 -72.72
C THR A 2 59.44 29.95 -71.35
N THR A 3 59.84 31.20 -71.17
CA THR A 3 59.20 32.39 -70.55
C THR A 3 57.66 32.44 -70.37
N ARG A 4 57.19 33.02 -69.24
CA ARG A 4 56.43 34.30 -69.06
C ARG A 4 55.78 34.32 -67.66
N SER A 5 56.04 35.25 -66.74
CA SER A 5 55.73 36.70 -66.67
C SER A 5 54.24 37.08 -66.45
N TYR A 6 54.02 37.77 -65.31
CA TYR A 6 53.27 39.03 -65.12
C TYR A 6 51.82 39.10 -64.59
N MET A 7 51.73 39.83 -63.46
CA MET A 7 50.76 40.86 -63.03
C MET A 7 49.54 40.51 -62.16
N ASN A 8 49.60 41.06 -60.93
CA ASN A 8 48.68 41.99 -60.26
C ASN A 8 47.22 41.61 -59.98
N GLY A 9 46.84 41.77 -58.71
CA GLY A 9 45.45 41.89 -58.27
C GLY A 9 45.36 42.29 -56.79
N THR A 10 44.97 43.54 -56.56
CA THR A 10 45.08 44.33 -55.34
C THR A 10 43.83 44.21 -54.45
N ILE A 11 43.95 44.67 -53.18
CA ILE A 11 42.92 45.28 -52.31
C ILE A 11 42.26 44.38 -51.24
N ARG A 12 42.53 44.75 -49.97
CA ARG A 12 41.81 44.40 -48.74
C ARG A 12 40.46 45.14 -48.69
N PRO A 13 39.48 44.64 -47.91
CA PRO A 13 39.18 45.44 -46.73
C PRO A 13 38.98 44.62 -45.44
N THR A 14 39.50 45.22 -44.39
CA THR A 14 39.22 45.05 -42.98
C THR A 14 37.73 45.01 -42.64
N LEU A 15 37.34 44.16 -41.68
CA LEU A 15 36.39 44.55 -40.63
C LEU A 15 36.67 43.73 -39.35
N PRO A 16 36.47 44.34 -38.17
CA PRO A 16 37.00 43.89 -36.89
C PRO A 16 36.00 43.07 -36.08
N GLY A 17 36.52 42.34 -35.09
CA GLY A 17 35.93 42.20 -33.78
C GLY A 17 34.55 41.55 -33.69
N ILE A 18 34.54 40.25 -33.38
CA ILE A 18 33.49 39.71 -32.50
C ILE A 18 34.19 39.06 -31.31
N LEU A 19 34.20 39.85 -30.25
CA LEU A 19 34.52 39.54 -28.87
C LEU A 19 33.69 38.33 -28.44
N LEU A 20 34.34 37.17 -28.25
CA LEU A 20 33.71 35.97 -27.73
C LEU A 20 33.53 36.18 -26.21
N LEU A 21 32.36 36.73 -25.83
CA LEU A 21 31.93 36.81 -24.43
C LEU A 21 31.76 35.39 -23.90
N ALA A 22 32.74 34.95 -23.12
CA ALA A 22 32.61 33.79 -22.24
C ALA A 22 31.50 34.08 -21.23
N ALA A 23 30.34 33.48 -21.43
CA ALA A 23 29.25 33.47 -20.46
C ALA A 23 29.71 32.69 -19.23
N LEU A 24 30.12 33.43 -18.18
CA LEU A 24 30.27 32.93 -16.83
C LEU A 24 28.89 32.51 -16.31
N SER A 25 28.58 31.23 -16.45
CA SER A 25 27.47 30.55 -15.80
C SER A 25 27.72 30.54 -14.29
N MET A 26 27.29 31.60 -13.60
CA MET A 26 27.12 31.58 -12.16
C MET A 26 25.96 30.63 -11.85
N SER A 27 26.28 29.38 -11.56
CA SER A 27 25.39 28.45 -10.88
C SER A 27 25.02 29.06 -9.54
N ALA A 28 23.83 29.63 -9.46
CA ALA A 28 23.16 29.90 -8.20
C ALA A 28 22.93 28.55 -7.50
N CYS A 29 23.80 28.21 -6.56
CA CYS A 29 23.47 27.24 -5.53
C CYS A 29 22.36 27.85 -4.68
N GLU A 30 21.12 27.59 -5.07
CA GLU A 30 19.97 27.85 -4.20
C GLU A 30 20.10 26.91 -3.00
N ASN A 31 20.54 27.46 -1.87
CA ASN A 31 20.45 26.81 -0.57
C ASN A 31 18.98 26.58 -0.26
N ARG A 32 18.44 25.45 -0.74
CA ARG A 32 17.15 24.96 -0.24
C ARG A 32 17.34 24.75 1.25
N PRO A 33 16.56 25.42 2.12
CA PRO A 33 16.61 25.11 3.54
C PRO A 33 16.37 23.61 3.66
N PHE A 34 17.25 22.94 4.40
CA PHE A 34 17.06 21.55 4.79
C PHE A 34 15.78 21.52 5.62
N GLN A 35 14.66 21.29 4.95
CA GLN A 35 13.40 20.99 5.59
C GLN A 35 13.71 19.80 6.48
N ASN A 36 13.61 19.98 7.79
CA ASN A 36 13.56 18.89 8.74
C ASN A 36 12.57 17.90 8.15
N ARG A 37 13.07 16.76 7.68
CA ARG A 37 12.22 15.63 7.28
C ARG A 37 11.69 15.01 8.57
N ASP A 38 10.89 15.77 9.32
CA ASP A 38 9.72 15.18 9.93
C ASP A 38 9.04 14.48 8.77
N GLN A 39 9.18 13.15 8.74
CA GLN A 39 8.73 12.31 7.63
C GLN A 39 7.27 12.68 7.37
N GLN A 40 7.02 13.44 6.30
CA GLN A 40 5.68 13.88 5.96
C GLN A 40 4.83 12.61 5.83
N LYS A 41 3.95 12.41 6.81
CA LYS A 41 3.09 11.25 6.88
C LYS A 41 2.23 11.26 5.63
N GLU A 42 2.39 10.24 4.79
CA GLU A 42 1.60 10.07 3.58
C GLU A 42 0.10 9.94 3.93
N ASP A 43 -0.75 10.68 3.24
CA ASP A 43 -2.19 10.53 3.39
C ASP A 43 -2.64 9.15 2.88
N PHE A 44 -3.45 8.44 3.67
CA PHE A 44 -3.87 7.08 3.31
C PHE A 44 -4.82 7.08 2.11
N GLY A 45 -5.76 8.02 2.01
CA GLY A 45 -6.73 8.05 0.91
C GLY A 45 -6.03 8.25 -0.45
N ARG A 46 -5.08 9.18 -0.51
CA ARG A 46 -4.26 9.42 -1.70
C ARG A 46 -3.39 8.23 -2.05
N PHE A 47 -2.75 7.60 -1.05
CA PHE A 47 -2.02 6.36 -1.24
C PHE A 47 -2.93 5.27 -1.81
N TYR A 48 -4.11 5.07 -1.22
CA TYR A 48 -5.03 3.99 -1.52
C TYR A 48 -5.59 4.06 -2.95
N SER A 49 -6.01 5.26 -3.40
CA SER A 49 -6.43 5.47 -4.79
C SER A 49 -5.29 5.17 -5.77
N ARG A 50 -4.11 5.77 -5.56
CA ARG A 50 -2.96 5.53 -6.43
C ARG A 50 -2.51 4.06 -6.43
N PHE A 51 -2.56 3.38 -5.28
CA PHE A 51 -2.22 1.95 -5.15
C PHE A 51 -3.07 1.05 -6.04
N HIS A 52 -4.32 1.43 -6.33
CA HIS A 52 -5.21 0.65 -7.18
C HIS A 52 -5.22 1.12 -8.64
N GLU A 53 -4.84 2.36 -8.91
CA GLU A 53 -4.81 2.95 -10.26
C GLU A 53 -3.48 2.72 -10.99
N ASP A 54 -2.35 2.75 -10.28
CA ASP A 54 -1.00 2.65 -10.83
C ASP A 54 -0.36 1.31 -10.45
N SER A 55 -0.23 0.40 -11.42
CA SER A 55 0.34 -0.93 -11.23
C SER A 55 1.81 -0.91 -10.83
N VAL A 56 2.58 0.07 -11.31
CA VAL A 56 4.01 0.19 -10.97
C VAL A 56 4.13 0.64 -9.53
N PHE A 57 3.37 1.67 -9.14
CA PHE A 57 3.30 2.12 -7.76
C PHE A 57 2.81 0.99 -6.85
N GLN A 58 1.80 0.22 -7.25
CA GLN A 58 1.32 -0.91 -6.45
C GLN A 58 2.46 -1.87 -6.08
N LEU A 59 3.26 -2.30 -7.06
CA LEU A 59 4.39 -3.20 -6.83
C LEU A 59 5.48 -2.58 -5.95
N GLU A 60 5.71 -1.26 -6.05
CA GLU A 60 6.66 -0.54 -5.19
C GLU A 60 6.19 -0.41 -3.73
N ARG A 61 4.87 -0.47 -3.49
CA ARG A 61 4.28 -0.34 -2.15
C ARG A 61 3.84 -1.68 -1.56
N ILE A 62 4.40 -2.78 -2.07
CA ILE A 62 4.29 -4.11 -1.48
C ILE A 62 5.68 -4.54 -1.03
N VAL A 63 5.79 -5.04 0.20
CA VAL A 63 7.02 -5.69 0.67
C VAL A 63 6.91 -7.18 0.38
N PHE A 64 7.65 -7.63 -0.62
CA PHE A 64 7.81 -9.04 -0.95
C PHE A 64 8.97 -9.66 -0.15
N PRO A 65 8.89 -10.93 0.27
CA PRO A 65 7.74 -11.84 0.15
C PRO A 65 6.58 -11.39 1.06
N LEU A 66 5.38 -11.28 0.49
CA LEU A 66 4.24 -10.69 1.18
C LEU A 66 3.46 -11.76 1.96
N GLU A 67 3.17 -11.49 3.24
CA GLU A 67 2.36 -12.40 4.05
C GLU A 67 0.93 -12.53 3.53
N GLY A 68 0.35 -13.72 3.64
CA GLY A 68 -0.97 -13.92 3.12
C GLY A 68 -1.39 -15.35 2.97
N LEU A 69 -2.53 -15.51 2.31
CA LEU A 69 -3.08 -16.80 1.90
C LEU A 69 -3.69 -16.63 0.52
N PRO A 70 -3.57 -17.62 -0.36
CA PRO A 70 -4.27 -17.58 -1.62
C PRO A 70 -5.74 -17.98 -1.42
N ASP A 71 -6.57 -17.69 -2.42
CA ASP A 71 -7.96 -18.13 -2.41
C ASP A 71 -8.04 -19.66 -2.23
N ASN A 72 -9.07 -20.12 -1.51
CA ASN A 72 -9.29 -21.53 -1.21
C ASN A 72 -8.11 -22.20 -0.47
N ALA A 73 -7.29 -21.45 0.29
CA ALA A 73 -6.17 -21.97 1.07
C ALA A 73 -6.56 -23.17 1.96
N LEU A 74 -7.71 -23.09 2.63
CA LEU A 74 -8.23 -24.17 3.48
C LEU A 74 -8.47 -25.46 2.68
N SER A 75 -9.16 -25.36 1.54
CA SER A 75 -9.48 -26.52 0.70
C SER A 75 -8.22 -27.15 0.09
N ARG A 76 -7.16 -26.37 -0.08
CA ARG A 76 -5.87 -26.81 -0.62
C ARG A 76 -4.87 -27.25 0.45
N GLY A 77 -5.24 -27.21 1.73
CA GLY A 77 -4.34 -27.57 2.83
C GLY A 77 -3.10 -26.68 2.92
N VAL A 78 -3.20 -25.42 2.48
CA VAL A 78 -2.07 -24.48 2.50
C VAL A 78 -1.76 -24.12 3.95
N ASN A 79 -0.50 -24.29 4.35
CA ASN A 79 0.00 -23.85 5.64
C ASN A 79 0.13 -22.30 5.66
N PRO A 80 -0.65 -21.57 6.49
CA PRO A 80 -0.57 -20.11 6.57
C PRO A 80 0.78 -19.58 7.04
N GLN A 81 1.55 -20.38 7.77
CA GLN A 81 2.87 -19.99 8.25
C GLN A 81 3.92 -20.04 7.12
N GLU A 82 3.72 -20.86 6.09
CA GLU A 82 4.71 -21.12 5.03
C GLU A 82 4.41 -20.37 3.74
N PHE A 83 3.14 -20.10 3.43
CA PHE A 83 2.79 -19.41 2.18
C PHE A 83 3.18 -17.93 2.23
N ARG A 84 3.78 -17.44 1.15
CA ARG A 84 3.99 -16.03 0.88
C ARG A 84 3.66 -15.73 -0.57
N TRP A 85 3.14 -14.53 -0.82
CA TRP A 85 3.00 -14.01 -2.17
C TRP A 85 4.36 -13.57 -2.68
N GLU A 86 4.75 -14.07 -3.84
CA GLU A 86 5.95 -13.63 -4.56
C GLU A 86 5.59 -12.61 -5.62
N LYS A 87 6.54 -11.72 -5.92
CA LYS A 87 6.34 -10.61 -6.88
C LYS A 87 5.91 -11.12 -8.25
N GLU A 88 6.46 -12.25 -8.69
CA GLU A 88 6.22 -12.88 -9.99
C GLU A 88 4.82 -13.47 -10.09
N THR A 89 4.21 -13.83 -8.95
CA THR A 89 2.88 -14.44 -8.87
C THR A 89 1.79 -13.45 -8.46
N TRP A 90 2.19 -12.22 -8.10
CA TRP A 90 1.28 -11.18 -7.67
C TRP A 90 0.35 -10.75 -8.82
N LYS A 91 -0.95 -10.71 -8.53
CA LYS A 91 -1.95 -10.19 -9.46
C LYS A 91 -2.27 -8.76 -9.10
N THR A 92 -2.06 -7.84 -10.05
CA THR A 92 -2.33 -6.42 -9.80
C THR A 92 -3.80 -6.20 -9.45
N HIS A 93 -4.05 -5.60 -8.28
CA HIS A 93 -5.39 -5.24 -7.84
C HIS A 93 -5.86 -3.95 -8.51
N ARG A 94 -7.15 -3.86 -8.80
CA ARG A 94 -7.82 -2.69 -9.40
C ARG A 94 -8.80 -2.07 -8.42
N PRO A 95 -9.26 -0.83 -8.67
CA PRO A 95 -10.32 -0.23 -7.87
C PRO A 95 -11.57 -1.10 -7.96
N ILE A 96 -12.29 -1.23 -6.85
CA ILE A 96 -13.57 -1.92 -6.77
C ILE A 96 -14.64 -0.85 -6.69
N ASP A 97 -15.67 -0.96 -7.52
CA ASP A 97 -16.86 -0.12 -7.40
C ASP A 97 -17.78 -0.71 -6.33
N PHE A 98 -17.89 -0.02 -5.21
CA PHE A 98 -18.77 -0.40 -4.11
C PHE A 98 -20.20 0.15 -4.28
N SER A 99 -20.48 0.94 -5.32
CA SER A 99 -21.81 1.53 -5.57
C SER A 99 -22.80 0.53 -6.17
N GLU A 100 -22.32 -0.49 -6.89
CA GLU A 100 -23.13 -1.58 -7.43
C GLU A 100 -23.67 -2.53 -6.35
N GLY A 101 -23.19 -2.37 -5.11
CA GLY A 101 -23.68 -3.07 -3.93
C GLY A 101 -23.09 -4.47 -3.73
N ALA A 102 -22.57 -5.17 -4.75
CA ALA A 102 -22.09 -6.56 -4.61
C ALA A 102 -21.06 -6.78 -3.48
N PHE A 103 -20.31 -5.73 -3.12
CA PHE A 103 -19.34 -5.74 -2.05
C PHE A 103 -19.52 -4.53 -1.12
N GLU A 104 -19.22 -4.73 0.16
CA GLU A 104 -19.11 -3.70 1.17
C GLU A 104 -17.65 -3.59 1.64
N GLN A 105 -17.17 -2.36 1.86
CA GLN A 105 -15.82 -2.09 2.36
C GLN A 105 -15.88 -1.65 3.82
N GLU A 106 -15.08 -2.27 4.65
CA GLU A 106 -14.84 -1.87 6.04
C GLU A 106 -13.37 -1.51 6.22
N LEU A 107 -13.10 -0.33 6.79
CA LEU A 107 -11.76 0.13 7.15
C LEU A 107 -11.67 0.28 8.67
N ALA A 108 -10.69 -0.39 9.28
CA ALA A 108 -10.38 -0.27 10.69
C ALA A 108 -8.94 0.22 10.87
N SER A 109 -8.74 1.33 11.58
CA SER A 109 -7.43 1.85 11.93
C SER A 109 -7.01 1.41 13.33
N PHE A 110 -5.72 1.10 13.48
CA PHE A 110 -5.10 0.75 14.75
C PHE A 110 -3.90 1.68 14.95
N GLY A 111 -4.13 2.77 15.70
CA GLY A 111 -3.17 3.87 15.77
C GLY A 111 -3.05 4.59 14.42
N GLU A 112 -1.88 5.19 14.18
CA GLU A 112 -1.62 6.01 12.98
C GLU A 112 -0.94 5.26 11.83
N ASP A 113 -0.51 4.02 12.11
CA ASP A 113 0.45 3.27 11.28
C ASP A 113 -0.07 1.90 10.82
N LEU A 114 -1.31 1.53 11.15
CA LEU A 114 -1.94 0.28 10.68
C LEU A 114 -3.39 0.52 10.27
N ILE A 115 -3.73 0.09 9.06
CA ILE A 115 -5.09 0.04 8.54
C ILE A 115 -5.38 -1.38 8.08
N ILE A 116 -6.54 -1.89 8.50
CA ILE A 116 -7.08 -3.16 8.08
C ILE A 116 -8.28 -2.86 7.20
N GLU A 117 -8.21 -3.33 5.96
CA GLU A 117 -9.31 -3.30 5.01
C GLU A 117 -9.93 -4.68 4.92
N ARG A 118 -11.26 -4.73 5.05
CA ARG A 118 -12.06 -5.91 4.80
C ARG A 118 -13.06 -5.58 3.69
N ILE A 119 -13.07 -6.39 2.64
CA ILE A 119 -14.04 -6.29 1.55
C ILE A 119 -14.93 -7.53 1.61
N VAL A 120 -16.21 -7.34 1.91
CA VAL A 120 -17.16 -8.42 2.18
C VAL A 120 -18.15 -8.50 1.04
N HIS A 121 -18.38 -9.69 0.50
CA HIS A 121 -19.48 -9.91 -0.44
C HIS A 121 -20.83 -9.87 0.31
N GLN A 122 -21.89 -9.31 -0.28
CA GLN A 122 -23.20 -9.17 0.39
C GLN A 122 -23.77 -10.47 0.96
N SER A 123 -23.43 -11.62 0.38
CA SER A 123 -23.87 -12.92 0.89
C SER A 123 -23.24 -13.28 2.25
N GLY A 124 -22.18 -12.58 2.66
CA GLY A 124 -21.41 -12.85 3.88
C GLY A 124 -20.53 -14.11 3.81
N ASP A 125 -20.53 -14.82 2.69
CA ASP A 125 -19.81 -16.09 2.54
C ASP A 125 -18.33 -15.91 2.16
N TYR A 126 -17.98 -14.73 1.69
CA TYR A 126 -16.66 -14.41 1.20
C TYR A 126 -16.23 -13.03 1.67
N ALA A 127 -15.02 -12.94 2.20
CA ALA A 127 -14.38 -11.70 2.55
C ALA A 127 -12.90 -11.73 2.20
N MET A 128 -12.40 -10.60 1.74
CA MET A 128 -10.99 -10.34 1.46
C MET A 128 -10.42 -9.42 2.54
N LEU A 129 -9.21 -9.72 2.99
CA LEU A 129 -8.50 -8.95 4.01
C LEU A 129 -7.20 -8.39 3.45
N ARG A 130 -6.97 -7.10 3.68
CA ARG A 130 -5.70 -6.43 3.42
C ARG A 130 -5.26 -5.69 4.67
N ARG A 131 -3.95 -5.69 4.92
CA ARG A 131 -3.36 -4.88 5.99
C ARG A 131 -2.32 -3.96 5.41
N PHE A 132 -2.47 -2.68 5.67
CA PHE A 132 -1.55 -1.64 5.27
C PHE A 132 -0.84 -1.11 6.51
N SER A 133 0.49 -1.05 6.47
CA SER A 133 1.27 -0.45 7.53
C SER A 133 2.12 0.70 7.03
N ARG A 134 2.25 1.74 7.85
CA ARG A 134 3.12 2.86 7.56
C ARG A 134 4.52 2.58 8.07
N MET A 135 5.48 2.55 7.15
CA MET A 135 6.90 2.38 7.45
C MET A 135 7.67 3.56 6.85
N ASN A 136 8.46 4.26 7.67
CA ASN A 136 9.21 5.46 7.24
C ASN A 136 8.33 6.53 6.57
N GLY A 137 7.15 6.77 7.14
CA GLY A 137 6.16 7.74 6.63
C GLY A 137 5.32 7.28 5.44
N LYS A 138 5.58 6.08 4.91
CA LYS A 138 4.99 5.54 3.67
C LYS A 138 4.09 4.33 3.94
N TRP A 139 2.86 4.32 3.42
CA TRP A 139 1.93 3.18 3.53
C TRP A 139 2.29 2.01 2.62
N THR A 140 2.34 0.80 3.13
CA THR A 140 2.74 -0.38 2.38
C THR A 140 1.77 -1.52 2.67
N LEU A 141 1.42 -2.32 1.66
CA LEU A 141 0.68 -3.56 1.88
C LEU A 141 1.60 -4.60 2.54
N ILE A 142 1.19 -5.10 3.69
CA ILE A 142 1.94 -6.07 4.50
C ILE A 142 1.23 -7.41 4.68
N TYR A 143 -0.05 -7.50 4.33
CA TYR A 143 -0.78 -8.77 4.32
C TYR A 143 -1.90 -8.75 3.27
N TYR A 144 -2.10 -9.87 2.56
CA TYR A 144 -3.24 -10.08 1.67
C TYR A 144 -3.74 -11.52 1.69
N GLY A 145 -5.05 -11.71 1.88
CA GLY A 145 -5.67 -13.02 1.68
C GLY A 145 -7.16 -13.05 2.00
N PRO A 146 -7.81 -14.21 1.88
CA PRO A 146 -9.18 -14.38 2.32
C PRO A 146 -9.26 -14.23 3.84
N GLU A 147 -10.39 -13.70 4.30
CA GLU A 147 -10.77 -13.83 5.69
C GLU A 147 -11.72 -15.00 5.85
N LEU A 148 -11.40 -15.88 6.79
CA LEU A 148 -12.26 -16.99 7.12
C LEU A 148 -13.47 -16.44 7.87
N VAL A 149 -14.55 -16.16 7.14
CA VAL A 149 -15.84 -15.89 7.76
C VAL A 149 -16.34 -17.22 8.31
N ALA A 150 -16.15 -17.43 9.62
CA ALA A 150 -16.73 -18.57 10.29
C ALA A 150 -18.26 -18.51 10.12
N LYS A 151 -18.82 -19.36 9.26
CA LYS A 151 -20.28 -19.53 9.20
C LYS A 151 -20.75 -19.89 10.62
N LYS A 152 -21.57 -19.02 11.21
CA LYS A 152 -22.10 -19.15 12.59
C LYS A 152 -22.77 -20.53 12.85
N SER A 153 -23.07 -21.31 11.82
CA SER A 153 -23.71 -22.63 11.91
C SER A 153 -22.82 -23.76 12.45
N ASN A 154 -21.48 -23.64 12.50
CA ASN A 154 -20.60 -24.70 13.02
C ASN A 154 -19.68 -24.27 14.18
N PHE A 155 -19.81 -23.03 14.68
CA PHE A 155 -18.96 -22.53 15.76
C PHE A 155 -19.08 -23.37 17.04
N ASN A 156 -20.30 -23.81 17.39
CA ASN A 156 -20.53 -24.69 18.55
C ASN A 156 -19.95 -26.11 18.39
N LYS A 157 -19.56 -26.53 17.19
CA LYS A 157 -18.97 -27.86 16.94
C LYS A 157 -17.45 -27.87 17.14
N PHE A 158 -16.79 -26.73 16.93
CA PHE A 158 -15.33 -26.60 17.03
C PHE A 158 -14.87 -25.85 18.27
N PHE A 159 -15.69 -24.93 18.79
CA PHE A 159 -15.43 -24.20 20.02
C PHE A 159 -16.72 -24.17 20.84
N PRO A 160 -16.92 -25.12 21.77
CA PRO A 160 -18.05 -25.03 22.67
C PRO A 160 -17.95 -23.69 23.44
N PRO A 161 -19.08 -23.00 23.68
CA PRO A 161 -19.07 -21.76 24.45
C PRO A 161 -18.43 -22.02 25.82
N ALA A 162 -17.63 -21.07 26.30
CA ALA A 162 -17.09 -21.08 27.66
C ALA A 162 -18.27 -21.21 28.64
N GLY A 163 -18.50 -22.43 29.15
CA GLY A 163 -19.71 -22.78 29.88
C GLY A 163 -20.32 -24.15 29.51
N SER A 164 -19.89 -24.80 28.43
CA SER A 164 -20.16 -26.23 28.28
C SER A 164 -19.37 -26.98 29.35
N ALA A 165 -20.08 -27.36 30.40
CA ALA A 165 -19.56 -28.21 31.45
C ALA A 165 -19.17 -29.55 30.86
N VAL A 166 -17.89 -29.70 30.49
CA VAL A 166 -17.27 -31.01 30.53
C VAL A 166 -17.39 -31.43 31.99
N ARG A 167 -18.14 -32.50 32.24
CA ARG A 167 -18.27 -33.11 33.56
C ARG A 167 -16.92 -33.73 33.95
N THR A 168 -15.94 -32.91 34.26
CA THR A 168 -14.74 -33.34 34.98
C THR A 168 -15.18 -33.59 36.41
N ARG A 169 -15.13 -34.86 36.84
CA ARG A 169 -15.31 -35.20 38.24
C ARG A 169 -14.27 -34.44 39.05
N GLY A 170 -14.74 -33.62 39.99
CA GLY A 170 -13.96 -33.10 41.10
C GLY A 170 -12.90 -32.06 40.74
N CYS A 171 -13.29 -30.79 40.73
CA CYS A 171 -12.58 -29.68 41.41
C CYS A 171 -13.29 -28.37 41.07
N ARG A 172 -13.86 -27.72 42.08
CA ARG A 172 -14.57 -26.44 41.96
C ARG A 172 -13.61 -25.33 42.40
N LEU A 173 -13.17 -24.49 41.46
CA LEU A 173 -12.55 -23.20 41.77
C LEU A 173 -13.56 -22.08 41.50
N PRO A 174 -13.66 -21.05 42.35
CA PRO A 174 -14.58 -19.93 42.15
C PRO A 174 -14.03 -18.98 41.07
N VAL A 175 -14.85 -18.69 40.06
CA VAL A 175 -14.57 -17.70 39.02
C VAL A 175 -15.29 -16.41 39.40
N ASN A 176 -14.54 -15.40 39.86
CA ASN A 176 -15.02 -14.02 39.93
C ASN A 176 -14.52 -13.28 38.69
N GLY A 177 -15.42 -12.97 37.75
CA GLY A 177 -15.09 -12.21 36.55
C GLY A 177 -16.33 -11.61 35.91
N LYS A 178 -16.62 -10.34 36.21
CA LYS A 178 -17.61 -9.54 35.48
C LYS A 178 -17.06 -9.31 34.06
N ALA A 179 -17.65 -9.97 33.06
CA ALA A 179 -17.40 -9.66 31.65
C ALA A 179 -18.32 -8.49 31.23
N GLY A 180 -17.72 -7.33 31.00
CA GLY A 180 -18.38 -6.15 30.43
C GLY A 180 -18.79 -6.39 28.98
N ARG A 181 -20.01 -5.97 28.66
CA ARG A 181 -20.66 -6.00 27.34
C ARG A 181 -19.92 -5.04 26.38
N ILE A 182 -19.26 -5.56 25.35
CA ILE A 182 -18.79 -4.75 24.23
C ILE A 182 -20.01 -4.40 23.37
N GLN A 183 -20.44 -3.13 23.42
CA GLN A 183 -21.39 -2.56 22.48
C GLN A 183 -20.67 -2.28 21.17
N SER A 184 -21.17 -2.84 20.07
CA SER A 184 -20.90 -2.39 18.71
C SER A 184 -21.43 -0.97 18.56
N ARG A 185 -20.53 0.02 18.60
CA ARG A 185 -20.86 1.41 18.30
C ARG A 185 -20.04 1.81 17.09
N ALA A 186 -20.73 1.88 15.94
CA ALA A 186 -20.23 2.57 14.77
C ALA A 186 -19.92 4.02 15.15
N VAL A 187 -18.70 4.47 14.85
CA VAL A 187 -18.32 5.87 14.89
C VAL A 187 -17.62 6.15 13.57
N PHE A 188 -18.40 6.63 12.60
CA PHE A 188 -17.87 7.45 11.51
C PHE A 188 -17.87 8.90 11.99
N PRO A 189 -16.79 9.65 11.76
CA PRO A 189 -16.99 10.87 11.00
C PRO A 189 -15.78 11.19 10.11
N TYR A 190 -15.96 11.10 8.79
CA TYR A 190 -15.27 12.02 7.90
C TYR A 190 -16.30 12.55 6.91
N SER A 191 -16.76 13.77 7.18
CA SER A 191 -17.50 14.57 6.21
C SER A 191 -16.55 15.00 5.11
N LEU A 192 -16.87 14.65 3.87
CA LEU A 192 -16.32 15.31 2.70
C LEU A 192 -16.98 16.70 2.59
N ARG A 193 -16.15 17.75 2.57
CA ARG A 193 -16.49 19.04 1.95
C ARG A 193 -15.83 19.09 0.60
#